data_AF-A0A6B0HCP6-F1
#
_entry.id   AF-A0A6B0HCP6-F1
#
_cell.length_a   1.000
_cell.length_b   1.000
_cell.length_c   1.000
_cell.angle_alpha   90.00
_cell.angle_beta   90.00
_cell.angle_gamma   90.00
#
_symmetry.space_group_name_H-M   'P 1'
#
loop_
_entity.id
_entity.type
_entity.pdbx_description
1 polymer ?
#
loop_
_entity_poly.entity_id
_entity_poly.type
_entity_poly.pdbx_seq_one_letter_code
_entity_poly.pdbx_strand_id
1 'polypeptide(L)'
;MGAVRRALRNVDLTPTEAMDILSWAQDELPAIYERDQTAYLVLGSYRSPYIRRVRSVTDRLNRRYGTYAFLIGDLGDIDVSRHPEFRVKFHLTAALADYITTVIEQDAGGEINELGKLSETEYFRKAYVLPRGYRWDTESNLRGREDVLAAAAQIEAATDVDEETTQSELSKLVDRATAAGIDVTVDELTEWLTDHELAVPSYSWVQLNDFRLFELQDRCYPWLTEDELVERTDELPGSPRPQWEE
;
A
#
# COMPACT_ATOMS: atom_id res chain seq x y z
N MET A 1 -5.21 16.58 -23.48
CA MET A 1 -6.66 16.76 -23.19
C MET A 1 -7.44 15.46 -22.96
N GLY A 2 -7.35 14.44 -23.83
CA GLY A 2 -8.11 13.18 -23.64
C GLY A 2 -7.73 12.39 -22.37
N ALA A 3 -6.42 12.30 -22.08
CA ALA A 3 -5.92 11.66 -20.86
C ALA A 3 -6.36 12.39 -19.58
N VAL A 4 -6.23 13.73 -19.56
CA VAL A 4 -6.70 14.60 -18.46
C VAL A 4 -8.22 14.45 -18.21
N ARG A 5 -9.07 14.48 -19.25
CA ARG A 5 -10.53 14.31 -19.07
C ARG A 5 -10.93 12.91 -18.61
N ARG A 6 -10.22 11.87 -19.07
CA ARG A 6 -10.45 10.49 -18.67
C ARG A 6 -10.04 10.27 -17.22
N ALA A 7 -8.85 10.75 -16.85
CA ALA A 7 -8.36 10.80 -15.48
C ALA A 7 -9.38 11.50 -14.57
N LEU A 8 -9.89 12.66 -14.99
CA LEU A 8 -10.85 13.43 -14.20
C LEU A 8 -12.29 12.90 -14.24
N ARG A 9 -12.56 11.78 -14.92
CA ARG A 9 -13.88 11.13 -15.04
C ARG A 9 -15.01 12.09 -15.45
N ASN A 10 -14.83 12.81 -16.55
CA ASN A 10 -15.82 13.74 -17.13
C ASN A 10 -16.17 14.94 -16.24
N VAL A 11 -15.24 15.42 -15.43
CA VAL A 11 -15.39 16.73 -14.78
C VAL A 11 -15.35 17.85 -15.82
N ASP A 12 -16.32 18.74 -15.75
CA ASP A 12 -16.36 19.96 -16.55
C ASP A 12 -15.26 20.93 -16.09
N LEU A 13 -14.28 21.16 -16.97
CA LEU A 13 -13.22 22.13 -16.78
C LEU A 13 -13.49 23.37 -17.64
N THR A 14 -13.27 24.55 -17.06
CA THR A 14 -13.15 25.78 -17.85
C THR A 14 -11.83 25.78 -18.64
N PRO A 15 -11.72 26.58 -19.71
CA PRO A 15 -10.47 26.73 -20.45
C PRO A 15 -9.29 27.17 -19.57
N THR A 16 -9.53 28.06 -18.61
CA THR A 16 -8.49 28.54 -17.67
C THR A 16 -7.99 27.40 -16.79
N GLU A 17 -8.88 26.69 -16.11
CA GLU A 17 -8.49 25.53 -15.28
C GLU A 17 -7.77 24.46 -16.09
N ALA A 18 -8.19 24.23 -17.34
CA ALA A 18 -7.50 23.30 -18.21
C ALA A 18 -6.08 23.76 -18.53
N MET A 19 -5.85 25.06 -18.71
CA MET A 19 -4.50 25.62 -18.92
C MET A 19 -3.66 25.56 -17.65
N ASP A 20 -4.22 25.86 -16.49
CA ASP A 20 -3.51 25.79 -15.19
C ASP A 20 -3.05 24.35 -14.92
N ILE A 21 -3.94 23.38 -15.10
CA ILE A 21 -3.62 21.95 -14.97
C ILE A 21 -2.53 21.52 -15.97
N LEU A 22 -2.59 22.02 -17.21
CA LEU A 22 -1.58 21.69 -18.22
C LEU A 22 -0.22 22.31 -17.92
N SER A 23 -0.18 23.57 -17.45
CA SER A 23 1.05 24.23 -17.05
C SER A 23 1.68 23.49 -15.88
N TRP A 24 0.90 23.24 -14.83
CA TRP A 24 1.34 22.45 -13.69
C TRP A 24 1.87 21.07 -14.10
N ALA A 25 1.16 20.36 -14.99
CA ALA A 25 1.60 19.05 -15.46
C ALA A 25 2.88 19.11 -16.30
N GLN A 26 3.15 20.22 -16.98
CA GLN A 26 4.41 20.44 -17.72
C GLN A 26 5.57 20.74 -16.78
N ASP A 27 5.31 21.41 -15.66
CA ASP A 27 6.33 21.80 -14.70
C ASP A 27 6.69 20.66 -13.73
N GLU A 28 5.68 19.94 -13.23
CA GLU A 28 5.84 18.97 -12.13
C GLU A 28 6.02 17.52 -12.59
N LEU A 29 5.50 17.15 -13.76
CA LEU A 29 5.50 15.77 -14.24
C LEU A 29 6.55 15.40 -15.32
N PRO A 30 7.57 16.22 -15.73
CA PRO A 30 8.56 15.81 -16.74
C PRO A 30 9.16 14.43 -16.52
N ALA A 31 9.57 14.13 -15.27
CA ALA A 31 10.19 12.85 -14.91
C ALA A 31 9.25 11.64 -15.10
N ILE A 32 7.93 11.84 -15.03
CA ILE A 32 6.94 10.78 -15.30
C ILE A 32 6.86 10.45 -16.79
N TYR A 33 7.17 11.41 -17.67
CA TYR A 33 7.09 11.23 -19.13
C TYR A 33 8.41 10.72 -19.75
N GLU A 34 9.48 10.58 -18.96
CA GLU A 34 10.77 10.09 -19.46
C GLU A 34 10.65 8.63 -19.92
N ARG A 35 10.83 8.39 -21.22
CA ARG A 35 10.56 7.07 -21.85
C ARG A 35 11.42 5.92 -21.33
N ASP A 36 12.57 6.24 -20.73
CA ASP A 36 13.55 5.27 -20.26
C ASP A 36 13.49 5.08 -18.73
N GLN A 37 12.45 5.60 -18.07
CA GLN A 37 12.23 5.45 -16.64
C GLN A 37 10.88 4.78 -16.34
N THR A 38 10.82 3.99 -15.27
CA THR A 38 9.60 3.45 -14.69
C THR A 38 9.09 4.42 -13.62
N ALA A 39 7.92 5.00 -13.83
CA ALA A 39 7.31 5.91 -12.87
C ALA A 39 6.44 5.17 -11.84
N TYR A 40 6.73 5.39 -10.56
CA TYR A 40 6.00 4.85 -9.42
C TYR A 40 5.27 5.97 -8.66
N LEU A 41 3.95 5.90 -8.62
CA LEU A 41 3.17 6.69 -7.66
C LEU A 41 3.14 5.95 -6.33
N VAL A 42 3.68 6.55 -5.28
CA VAL A 42 3.64 6.01 -3.92
C VAL A 42 2.55 6.72 -3.13
N LEU A 43 1.66 5.93 -2.51
CA LEU A 43 0.55 6.39 -1.70
C LEU A 43 0.67 5.84 -0.27
N GLY A 44 -0.03 6.48 0.65
CA GLY A 44 -0.03 6.13 2.07
C GLY A 44 -0.28 7.36 2.92
N SER A 45 -0.26 7.18 4.24
CA SER A 45 -0.56 8.26 5.17
C SER A 45 0.59 9.26 5.28
N TYR A 46 0.30 10.56 5.08
CA TYR A 46 1.28 11.64 5.24
C TYR A 46 1.40 12.14 6.69
N ARG A 47 0.68 11.50 7.61
CA ARG A 47 0.75 11.82 9.04
C ARG A 47 1.93 11.13 9.68
N SER A 48 2.52 11.76 10.68
CA SER A 48 3.49 11.10 11.56
C SER A 48 2.78 10.00 12.38
N PRO A 49 3.39 8.82 12.57
CA PRO A 49 4.74 8.42 12.11
C PRO A 49 4.78 7.81 10.69
N TYR A 50 3.64 7.49 10.09
CA TYR A 50 3.49 6.70 8.85
C TYR A 50 4.22 7.26 7.64
N ILE A 51 4.30 8.59 7.49
CA ILE A 51 5.02 9.23 6.38
C ILE A 51 6.48 8.75 6.26
N ARG A 52 7.11 8.34 7.37
CA ARG A 52 8.48 7.80 7.33
C ARG A 52 8.57 6.50 6.54
N ARG A 53 7.61 5.59 6.69
CA ARG A 53 7.56 4.32 5.95
C ARG A 53 7.23 4.53 4.49
N VAL A 54 6.28 5.42 4.21
CA VAL A 54 5.97 5.85 2.85
C VAL A 54 7.21 6.40 2.14
N ARG A 55 8.03 7.19 2.85
CA ARG A 55 9.33 7.67 2.36
C ARG A 55 10.34 6.54 2.19
N SER A 56 10.44 5.61 3.13
CA SER A 56 11.31 4.43 2.99
C SER A 56 11.00 3.62 1.73
N VAL A 57 9.71 3.40 1.42
CA VAL A 57 9.28 2.72 0.17
C VAL A 57 9.69 3.55 -1.06
N THR A 58 9.44 4.85 -1.03
CA THR A 58 9.80 5.77 -2.12
C THR A 58 11.32 5.77 -2.38
N ASP A 59 12.12 5.91 -1.32
CA ASP A 59 13.58 5.91 -1.39
C ASP A 59 14.12 4.56 -1.83
N ARG A 60 13.50 3.45 -1.40
CA ARG A 60 13.89 2.10 -1.81
C ARG A 60 13.67 1.88 -3.30
N LEU A 61 12.52 2.31 -3.83
CA LEU A 61 12.20 2.25 -5.25
C LEU A 61 13.15 3.12 -6.09
N ASN A 62 13.47 4.33 -5.63
CA ASN A 62 14.39 5.25 -6.32
C ASN A 62 15.85 4.76 -6.40
N ARG A 63 16.23 3.73 -5.64
CA ARG A 63 17.53 3.06 -5.79
C ARG A 63 17.57 2.08 -6.97
N ARG A 64 16.42 1.72 -7.54
CA ARG A 64 16.35 0.85 -8.73
C ARG A 64 16.75 1.65 -9.96
N TYR A 65 17.50 1.01 -10.85
CA TYR A 65 17.95 1.68 -12.07
C TYR A 65 16.75 2.10 -12.93
N GLY A 66 16.75 3.35 -13.40
CA GLY A 66 15.67 3.87 -14.25
C GLY A 66 14.31 3.83 -13.57
N THR A 67 14.23 4.09 -12.26
CA THR A 67 12.95 4.21 -11.52
C THR A 67 12.81 5.62 -10.95
N TYR A 68 11.63 6.21 -11.11
CA TYR A 68 11.23 7.46 -10.51
C TYR A 68 9.99 7.25 -9.65
N ALA A 69 10.20 7.10 -8.34
CA ALA A 69 9.14 6.99 -7.35
C ALA A 69 8.90 8.36 -6.69
N PHE A 70 7.63 8.75 -6.59
CA PHE A 70 7.24 10.06 -6.08
C PHE A 70 5.92 10.02 -5.30
N LEU A 71 5.71 11.07 -4.50
CA LEU A 71 4.51 11.28 -3.68
C LEU A 71 3.73 12.46 -4.24
N ILE A 72 2.39 12.40 -4.20
CA ILE A 72 1.55 13.55 -4.58
C ILE A 72 1.86 14.77 -3.70
N GLY A 73 2.16 14.54 -2.42
CA GLY A 73 2.49 15.60 -1.46
C GLY A 73 3.79 16.36 -1.75
N ASP A 74 4.64 15.85 -2.65
CA ASP A 74 5.85 16.54 -3.09
C ASP A 74 5.61 17.48 -4.27
N LEU A 75 4.47 17.35 -4.94
CA LEU A 75 4.14 18.15 -6.12
C LEU A 75 3.58 19.51 -5.70
N GLY A 76 4.02 20.57 -6.38
CA GLY A 76 3.53 21.93 -6.18
C GLY A 76 2.02 22.05 -6.37
N ASP A 77 1.42 23.16 -5.91
CA ASP A 77 -0.02 23.38 -6.04
C ASP A 77 -0.45 23.79 -7.46
N ILE A 78 -1.67 23.39 -7.87
CA ILE A 78 -2.25 23.74 -9.17
C ILE A 78 -3.01 25.08 -9.09
N ASP A 79 -3.49 25.46 -7.91
CA ASP A 79 -4.31 26.66 -7.67
C ASP A 79 -5.67 26.67 -8.42
N VAL A 80 -6.28 25.50 -8.62
CA VAL A 80 -7.60 25.39 -9.25
C VAL A 80 -8.73 25.78 -8.27
N SER A 81 -9.60 26.69 -8.69
CA SER A 81 -10.59 27.31 -7.80
C SER A 81 -11.87 26.49 -7.56
N ARG A 82 -12.32 25.67 -8.52
CA ARG A 82 -13.64 24.98 -8.44
C ARG A 82 -13.56 23.50 -8.09
N HIS A 83 -12.41 22.87 -8.32
CA HIS A 83 -12.26 21.42 -8.22
C HIS A 83 -11.31 21.05 -7.09
N PRO A 84 -11.56 19.95 -6.35
CA PRO A 84 -10.62 19.51 -5.32
C PRO A 84 -9.28 19.17 -5.95
N GLU A 85 -8.25 19.94 -5.62
CA GLU A 85 -6.93 19.86 -6.25
C GLU A 85 -6.29 18.48 -6.10
N PHE A 86 -6.36 17.90 -4.90
CA PHE A 86 -5.85 16.55 -4.64
C PHE A 86 -6.48 15.51 -5.60
N ARG A 87 -7.78 15.63 -5.90
CA ARG A 87 -8.46 14.73 -6.84
C ARG A 87 -7.88 14.85 -8.24
N VAL A 88 -7.54 16.07 -8.65
CA VAL A 88 -6.91 16.33 -9.96
C VAL A 88 -5.51 15.73 -9.99
N LYS A 89 -4.66 16.04 -9.01
CA LYS A 89 -3.31 15.49 -8.89
C LYS A 89 -3.32 13.96 -8.88
N PHE A 90 -4.16 13.35 -8.02
CA PHE A 90 -4.30 11.91 -7.91
C PHE A 90 -4.62 11.25 -9.24
N HIS A 91 -5.67 11.70 -9.93
CA HIS A 91 -6.07 11.04 -11.17
C HIS A 91 -5.07 11.25 -12.32
N LEU A 92 -4.41 12.41 -12.39
CA LEU A 92 -3.38 12.66 -13.40
C LEU A 92 -2.15 11.78 -13.17
N THR A 93 -1.61 11.81 -11.96
CA THR A 93 -0.44 11.01 -11.59
C THR A 93 -0.73 9.52 -11.67
N ALA A 94 -1.87 9.07 -11.16
CA ALA A 94 -2.29 7.67 -11.25
C ALA A 94 -2.56 7.24 -12.69
N ALA A 95 -3.02 8.11 -13.59
CA ALA A 95 -3.17 7.77 -15.01
C ALA A 95 -1.81 7.61 -15.71
N LEU A 96 -0.84 8.45 -15.36
CA LEU A 96 0.46 8.54 -16.04
C LEU A 96 1.51 7.58 -15.50
N ALA A 97 1.52 7.29 -14.21
CA ALA A 97 2.49 6.37 -13.60
C ALA A 97 2.38 4.96 -14.20
N ASP A 98 3.51 4.26 -14.34
CA ASP A 98 3.52 2.87 -14.80
C ASP A 98 2.97 1.94 -13.72
N TYR A 99 3.30 2.24 -12.47
CA TYR A 99 2.87 1.49 -11.30
C TYR A 99 2.42 2.41 -10.17
N ILE A 100 1.55 1.88 -9.32
CA ILE A 100 1.09 2.54 -8.11
C ILE A 100 1.33 1.57 -6.96
N THR A 101 1.94 2.02 -5.88
CA THR A 101 2.02 1.25 -4.64
C THR A 101 1.42 2.05 -3.49
N THR A 102 0.74 1.38 -2.56
CA THR A 102 0.14 2.04 -1.40
C THR A 102 0.51 1.34 -0.11
N VAL A 103 1.07 2.09 0.83
CA VAL A 103 1.40 1.63 2.18
C VAL A 103 0.17 1.85 3.06
N ILE A 104 -0.41 0.76 3.56
CA ILE A 104 -1.61 0.82 4.40
C ILE A 104 -1.24 0.37 5.80
N GLU A 105 -1.38 1.29 6.76
CA GLU A 105 -1.03 1.10 8.18
C GLU A 105 -2.16 1.49 9.13
N GLN A 106 -3.29 1.93 8.58
CA GLN A 106 -4.41 2.46 9.34
C GLN A 106 -5.72 1.89 8.80
N ASP A 107 -6.71 1.82 9.67
CA ASP A 107 -8.10 1.45 9.35
C ASP A 107 -8.94 2.65 8.89
N ALA A 108 -8.42 3.87 9.02
CA ALA A 108 -9.06 5.10 8.59
C ALA A 108 -8.02 6.12 8.09
N GLY A 109 -8.38 6.90 7.06
CA GLY A 109 -7.48 7.90 6.50
C GLY A 109 -7.76 8.20 5.02
N GLY A 110 -6.91 9.06 4.43
CA GLY A 110 -6.99 9.37 3.00
C GLY A 110 -6.60 8.18 2.13
N GLU A 111 -5.62 7.41 2.59
CA GLU A 111 -5.08 6.20 1.99
C GLU A 111 -6.14 5.09 1.83
N ILE A 112 -7.13 5.01 2.72
CA ILE A 112 -8.25 4.05 2.60
C ILE A 112 -9.23 4.48 1.51
N ASN A 113 -9.49 5.78 1.37
CA ASN A 113 -10.28 6.30 0.26
C ASN A 113 -9.54 6.09 -1.07
N GLU A 114 -8.21 6.25 -1.07
CA GLU A 114 -7.38 5.94 -2.23
C GLU A 114 -7.39 4.46 -2.58
N LEU A 115 -7.30 3.55 -1.61
CA LEU A 115 -7.43 2.11 -1.81
C LEU A 115 -8.72 1.76 -2.57
N GLY A 116 -9.86 2.28 -2.11
CA GLY A 116 -11.14 2.06 -2.79
C GLY A 116 -11.18 2.63 -4.21
N LYS A 117 -10.49 3.75 -4.49
CA LYS A 117 -10.33 4.23 -5.87
C LYS A 117 -9.47 3.27 -6.68
N LEU A 118 -8.38 2.76 -6.14
CA LEU A 118 -7.50 1.84 -6.87
C LEU A 118 -8.23 0.54 -7.24
N SER A 119 -9.02 -0.04 -6.33
CA SER A 119 -9.77 -1.28 -6.59
C SER A 119 -10.91 -1.09 -7.61
N GLU A 120 -11.56 0.07 -7.62
CA GLU A 120 -12.75 0.35 -8.46
C GLU A 120 -12.45 1.17 -9.75
N THR A 121 -11.19 1.27 -10.15
CA THR A 121 -10.76 2.02 -11.35
C THR A 121 -9.92 1.16 -12.30
N GLU A 122 -9.62 1.70 -13.49
CA GLU A 122 -8.62 1.16 -14.40
C GLU A 122 -7.19 1.11 -13.81
N TYR A 123 -6.97 1.70 -12.63
CA TYR A 123 -5.68 1.71 -11.95
C TYR A 123 -5.37 0.37 -11.28
N PHE A 124 -6.39 -0.44 -10.97
CA PHE A 124 -6.22 -1.76 -10.33
C PHE A 124 -5.14 -2.61 -10.99
N ARG A 125 -5.11 -2.63 -12.34
CA ARG A 125 -4.14 -3.42 -13.15
C ARG A 125 -2.67 -3.03 -12.96
N LYS A 126 -2.40 -1.90 -12.30
CA LYS A 126 -1.04 -1.41 -12.02
C LYS A 126 -0.85 -1.00 -10.56
N ALA A 127 -1.84 -1.26 -9.71
CA ALA A 127 -1.79 -0.99 -8.30
C ALA A 127 -1.32 -2.22 -7.52
N TYR A 128 -0.54 -1.96 -6.48
CA TYR A 128 0.02 -2.91 -5.53
C TYR A 128 -0.21 -2.36 -4.12
N VAL A 129 -0.56 -3.24 -3.19
CA VAL A 129 -0.86 -2.85 -1.81
C VAL A 129 0.16 -3.47 -0.86
N LEU A 130 0.63 -2.68 0.10
CA LEU A 130 1.52 -3.08 1.20
C LEU A 130 0.76 -2.93 2.52
N PRO A 131 -0.21 -3.82 2.83
CA PRO A 131 -0.98 -3.74 4.07
C PRO A 131 -0.19 -4.27 5.26
N ARG A 132 -0.08 -3.46 6.30
CA ARG A 132 0.59 -3.85 7.54
C ARG A 132 -0.27 -4.85 8.31
N GLY A 133 0.31 -6.00 8.67
CA GLY A 133 -0.34 -7.04 9.47
C GLY A 133 -1.58 -7.66 8.85
N TYR A 134 -1.71 -7.60 7.51
CA TYR A 134 -2.78 -8.31 6.82
C TYR A 134 -2.37 -9.76 6.51
N ARG A 135 -3.23 -10.71 6.87
CA ARG A 135 -3.26 -12.06 6.32
C ARG A 135 -4.69 -12.49 6.05
N TRP A 136 -4.88 -13.19 4.94
CA TRP A 136 -6.18 -13.80 4.67
C TRP A 136 -6.27 -15.18 5.30
N ASP A 137 -7.32 -15.40 6.07
CA ASP A 137 -7.49 -16.52 7.01
C ASP A 137 -7.82 -17.88 6.36
N THR A 138 -7.54 -18.08 5.06
CA THR A 138 -7.78 -19.40 4.43
C THR A 138 -6.67 -20.39 4.73
N GLU A 139 -7.07 -21.60 5.12
CA GLU A 139 -6.31 -22.78 5.59
C GLU A 139 -5.07 -23.22 4.77
N SER A 140 -4.77 -22.58 3.63
CA SER A 140 -3.72 -23.00 2.68
C SER A 140 -2.51 -22.06 2.55
N ASN A 141 -2.43 -21.00 3.35
CA ASN A 141 -1.44 -19.93 3.15
C ASN A 141 -0.35 -19.82 4.23
N LEU A 142 -0.33 -20.68 5.25
CA LEU A 142 0.78 -20.72 6.21
C LEU A 142 1.96 -21.49 5.60
N ARG A 143 2.99 -20.77 5.14
CA ARG A 143 4.22 -21.29 4.53
C ARG A 143 5.38 -21.31 5.51
N GLY A 144 5.33 -20.52 6.57
CA GLY A 144 6.35 -20.47 7.61
C GLY A 144 5.92 -19.72 8.87
N ARG A 145 6.84 -19.62 9.84
CA ARG A 145 6.61 -19.00 11.16
C ARG A 145 6.18 -17.53 11.03
N GLU A 146 6.77 -16.78 10.10
CA GLU A 146 6.40 -15.37 9.83
C GLU A 146 4.92 -15.21 9.46
N ASP A 147 4.34 -16.15 8.71
CA ASP A 147 2.92 -16.10 8.35
C ASP A 147 2.03 -16.28 9.59
N VAL A 148 2.47 -17.10 10.54
CA VAL A 148 1.77 -17.31 11.82
C VAL A 148 1.86 -16.05 12.68
N LEU A 149 3.04 -15.42 12.77
CA LEU A 149 3.22 -14.18 13.54
C LEU A 149 2.35 -13.04 13.00
N ALA A 150 2.28 -12.88 11.67
CA ALA A 150 1.42 -11.90 11.03
C ALA A 150 -0.07 -12.17 11.31
N ALA A 151 -0.50 -13.43 11.26
CA ALA A 151 -1.87 -13.81 11.59
C ALA A 151 -2.19 -13.58 13.07
N ALA A 152 -1.26 -13.86 13.98
CA ALA A 152 -1.40 -13.60 15.40
C ALA A 152 -1.59 -12.11 15.70
N ALA A 153 -0.79 -11.25 15.06
CA ALA A 153 -0.90 -9.80 15.23
C ALA A 153 -2.23 -9.24 14.68
N GLN A 154 -2.76 -9.83 13.61
CA GLN A 154 -4.07 -9.48 13.11
C GLN A 154 -5.20 -9.92 14.04
N ILE A 155 -5.09 -11.12 14.64
CA ILE A 155 -6.05 -11.60 15.64
C ILE A 155 -6.07 -10.64 16.84
N GLU A 156 -4.90 -10.29 17.38
CA GLU A 156 -4.79 -9.35 18.50
C GLU A 156 -5.43 -7.99 18.17
N ALA A 157 -5.15 -7.44 16.97
CA ALA A 157 -5.74 -6.17 16.53
C ALA A 157 -7.27 -6.26 16.30
N ALA A 158 -7.80 -7.42 15.94
CA ALA A 158 -9.23 -7.60 15.65
C ALA A 158 -10.09 -7.83 16.91
N THR A 159 -9.52 -8.43 17.95
CA THR A 159 -10.25 -8.79 19.18
C THR A 159 -10.35 -7.67 20.21
N ASP A 160 -9.65 -6.56 19.96
CA ASP A 160 -9.71 -5.26 20.63
C ASP A 160 -10.50 -5.29 21.97
N VAL A 161 -9.87 -5.89 23.00
CA VAL A 161 -10.24 -5.91 24.44
C VAL A 161 -10.70 -7.27 25.05
N ASP A 162 -10.95 -8.35 24.30
CA ASP A 162 -11.29 -9.67 24.92
C ASP A 162 -10.14 -10.70 24.91
N GLU A 163 -9.40 -10.79 26.02
CA GLU A 163 -8.30 -11.76 26.21
C GLU A 163 -8.74 -13.22 26.01
N GLU A 164 -9.98 -13.58 26.41
CA GLU A 164 -10.49 -14.95 26.27
C GLU A 164 -10.69 -15.29 24.78
N THR A 165 -11.29 -14.37 24.02
CA THR A 165 -11.44 -14.52 22.57
C THR A 165 -10.09 -14.54 21.87
N THR A 166 -9.16 -13.64 22.22
CA THR A 166 -7.80 -13.62 21.64
C THR A 166 -7.12 -14.97 21.84
N GLN A 167 -7.13 -15.50 23.06
CA GLN A 167 -6.46 -16.77 23.36
C GLN A 167 -7.11 -17.97 22.66
N SER A 168 -8.43 -17.96 22.52
CA SER A 168 -9.19 -18.95 21.74
C SER A 168 -8.80 -18.91 20.25
N GLU A 169 -8.73 -17.73 19.65
CA GLU A 169 -8.34 -17.57 18.24
C GLU A 169 -6.86 -17.90 17.99
N LEU A 170 -5.96 -17.53 18.91
CA LEU A 170 -4.55 -17.94 18.85
C LEU A 170 -4.39 -19.46 18.95
N SER A 171 -5.19 -20.13 19.79
CA SER A 171 -5.19 -21.61 19.85
C SER A 171 -5.61 -22.22 18.52
N LYS A 172 -6.65 -21.69 17.87
CA LYS A 172 -7.09 -22.14 16.53
C LYS A 172 -6.01 -21.87 15.48
N LEU A 173 -5.28 -20.77 15.58
CA LEU A 173 -4.16 -20.48 14.70
C LEU A 173 -3.02 -21.49 14.87
N VAL A 174 -2.67 -21.84 16.12
CA VAL A 174 -1.65 -22.86 16.43
C VAL A 174 -2.05 -24.24 15.92
N ASP A 175 -3.31 -24.64 16.07
CA ASP A 175 -3.82 -25.91 15.52
C ASP A 175 -3.62 -25.97 13.99
N ARG A 176 -3.89 -24.87 13.30
CA ARG A 176 -3.69 -24.74 11.84
C ARG A 176 -2.23 -24.72 11.45
N ALA A 177 -1.38 -24.00 12.18
CA ALA A 177 0.07 -23.97 11.97
C ALA A 177 0.66 -25.38 12.12
N THR A 178 0.24 -26.11 13.16
CA THR A 178 0.63 -27.50 13.42
C THR A 178 0.21 -28.40 12.27
N ALA A 179 -1.01 -28.25 11.75
CA ALA A 179 -1.48 -28.99 10.59
C ALA A 179 -0.68 -28.68 9.30
N ALA A 180 -0.13 -27.47 9.18
CA ALA A 180 0.78 -27.07 8.10
C ALA A 180 2.25 -27.47 8.34
N GLY A 181 2.56 -28.13 9.46
CA GLY A 181 3.93 -28.56 9.81
C GLY A 181 4.81 -27.45 10.40
N ILE A 182 4.21 -26.36 10.89
CA ILE A 182 4.90 -25.25 11.53
C ILE A 182 4.80 -25.40 13.05
N ASP A 183 5.95 -25.54 13.72
CA ASP A 183 6.02 -25.68 15.18
C ASP A 183 6.02 -24.31 15.85
N VAL A 184 4.97 -24.05 16.62
CA VAL A 184 4.72 -22.80 17.33
C VAL A 184 3.69 -23.03 18.42
N THR A 185 3.80 -22.31 19.53
CA THR A 185 2.85 -22.41 20.65
C THR A 185 2.12 -21.09 20.89
N VAL A 186 0.99 -21.14 21.60
CA VAL A 186 0.25 -19.92 21.98
C VAL A 186 1.11 -19.02 22.88
N ASP A 187 1.91 -19.61 23.76
CA ASP A 187 2.82 -18.87 24.65
C ASP A 187 3.89 -18.14 23.83
N GLU A 188 4.49 -18.79 22.83
CA GLU A 188 5.45 -18.17 21.92
C GLU A 188 4.85 -17.01 21.11
N LEU A 189 3.60 -17.15 20.65
CA LEU A 189 2.89 -16.07 19.95
C LEU A 189 2.61 -14.89 20.88
N THR A 190 2.13 -15.17 22.09
CA THR A 190 1.80 -14.15 23.09
C THR A 190 3.04 -13.37 23.55
N GLU A 191 4.15 -14.08 23.81
CA GLU A 191 5.43 -13.48 24.15
C GLU A 191 5.92 -12.59 23.01
N TRP A 192 5.87 -13.08 21.78
CA TRP A 192 6.29 -12.32 20.61
C TRP A 192 5.45 -11.05 20.38
N LEU A 193 4.12 -11.12 20.51
CA LEU A 193 3.23 -9.96 20.40
C LEU A 193 3.54 -8.90 21.47
N THR A 194 3.77 -9.36 22.71
CA THR A 194 4.13 -8.49 23.84
C THR A 194 5.47 -7.79 23.61
N ASP A 195 6.49 -8.53 23.13
CA ASP A 195 7.84 -8.01 22.94
C ASP A 195 7.95 -6.97 21.82
N HIS A 196 7.07 -7.06 20.80
CA HIS A 196 7.17 -6.24 19.60
C HIS A 196 6.23 -5.03 19.58
N GLU A 197 5.31 -4.89 20.55
CA GLU A 197 4.29 -3.81 20.66
C GLU A 197 3.80 -3.35 19.27
N LEU A 198 3.35 -4.31 18.45
CA LEU A 198 3.05 -4.03 17.06
C LEU A 198 1.70 -3.31 16.98
N ALA A 199 1.74 -2.02 16.67
CA ALA A 199 0.56 -1.25 16.31
C ALA A 199 0.06 -1.69 14.91
N VAL A 200 -0.55 -2.89 14.85
CA VAL A 200 -1.25 -3.41 13.66
C VAL A 200 -2.66 -2.82 13.65
N PRO A 201 -3.12 -2.26 12.53
CA PRO A 201 -4.46 -1.71 12.42
C PRO A 201 -5.54 -2.81 12.38
N SER A 202 -6.68 -2.53 13.02
CA SER A 202 -7.88 -3.37 12.93
C SER A 202 -8.63 -3.07 11.64
N TYR A 203 -8.36 -3.82 10.57
CA TYR A 203 -9.03 -3.57 9.29
C TYR A 203 -10.49 -4.01 9.30
N SER A 204 -11.37 -3.16 8.80
CA SER A 204 -12.77 -3.47 8.53
C SER A 204 -12.91 -4.56 7.46
N TRP A 205 -14.05 -5.25 7.46
CA TRP A 205 -14.38 -6.28 6.46
C TRP A 205 -14.26 -5.77 5.01
N VAL A 206 -14.58 -4.49 4.76
CA VAL A 206 -14.46 -3.90 3.42
C VAL A 206 -12.99 -3.84 2.98
N GLN A 207 -12.10 -3.36 3.86
CA GLN A 207 -10.66 -3.30 3.58
C GLN A 207 -10.07 -4.69 3.38
N LEU A 208 -10.47 -5.67 4.22
CA LEU A 208 -10.01 -7.04 4.09
C LEU A 208 -10.42 -7.67 2.74
N ASN A 209 -11.61 -7.34 2.22
CA ASN A 209 -12.02 -7.76 0.88
C ASN A 209 -11.23 -7.09 -0.24
N ASP A 210 -10.93 -5.80 -0.13
CA ASP A 210 -10.05 -5.11 -1.09
C ASP A 210 -8.67 -5.78 -1.10
N PHE A 211 -8.05 -6.01 0.06
CA PHE A 211 -6.77 -6.71 0.13
C PHE A 211 -6.84 -8.11 -0.47
N ARG A 212 -7.93 -8.83 -0.25
CA ARG A 212 -8.14 -10.16 -0.84
C ARG A 212 -8.23 -10.08 -2.37
N LEU A 213 -8.87 -9.05 -2.91
CA LEU A 213 -8.90 -8.82 -4.35
C LEU A 213 -7.49 -8.61 -4.92
N PHE A 214 -6.65 -7.82 -4.25
CA PHE A 214 -5.24 -7.65 -4.64
C PHE A 214 -4.43 -8.95 -4.49
N GLU A 215 -4.63 -9.70 -3.40
CA GLU A 215 -3.94 -10.97 -3.14
C GLU A 215 -4.23 -12.01 -4.23
N LEU A 216 -5.51 -12.17 -4.61
CA LEU A 216 -5.94 -13.08 -5.68
C LEU A 216 -5.34 -12.76 -7.05
N GLN A 217 -4.67 -11.61 -7.20
CA GLN A 217 -4.03 -11.15 -8.42
C GLN A 217 -2.51 -10.96 -8.26
N ASP A 218 -1.91 -11.51 -7.19
CA ASP A 218 -0.48 -11.41 -6.86
C ASP A 218 0.01 -9.95 -6.69
N ARG A 219 -0.87 -9.09 -6.15
CA ARG A 219 -0.65 -7.64 -5.97
C ARG A 219 -0.68 -7.17 -4.52
N CYS A 220 -0.78 -8.10 -3.57
CA CYS A 220 -0.79 -7.82 -2.14
C CYS A 220 0.51 -8.31 -1.52
N TYR A 221 1.22 -7.40 -0.85
CA TYR A 221 2.56 -7.63 -0.28
C TYR A 221 2.52 -7.26 1.21
N PRO A 222 1.98 -8.14 2.08
CA PRO A 222 1.84 -7.83 3.48
C PRO A 222 3.20 -7.77 4.17
N TRP A 223 3.26 -6.94 5.21
CA TRP A 223 4.47 -6.73 6.01
C TRP A 223 4.08 -6.47 7.47
N LEU A 224 5.02 -6.66 8.38
CA LEU A 224 4.79 -6.50 9.81
C LEU A 224 5.82 -5.57 10.45
N THR A 225 7.08 -5.76 10.05
CA THR A 225 8.24 -4.97 10.47
C THR A 225 8.69 -3.99 9.36
N GLU A 226 9.43 -2.94 9.74
CA GLU A 226 9.95 -1.99 8.74
C GLU A 226 10.96 -2.66 7.78
N ASP A 227 11.68 -3.69 8.24
CA ASP A 227 12.59 -4.47 7.38
C ASP A 227 11.81 -5.28 6.34
N GLU A 228 10.74 -5.97 6.74
CA GLU A 228 9.84 -6.65 5.80
C GLU A 228 9.23 -5.68 4.79
N LEU A 229 8.86 -4.46 5.21
CA LEU A 229 8.34 -3.46 4.27
C LEU A 229 9.36 -3.14 3.17
N VAL A 230 10.63 -3.02 3.52
CA VAL A 230 11.72 -2.78 2.56
C VAL A 230 11.91 -3.98 1.64
N GLU A 231 11.88 -5.20 2.17
CA GLU A 231 11.99 -6.44 1.38
C GLU A 231 10.81 -6.60 0.41
N ARG A 232 9.58 -6.42 0.90
CA ARG A 232 8.35 -6.41 0.07
C ARG A 232 8.39 -5.34 -0.99
N THR A 233 9.01 -4.18 -0.70
CA THR A 233 9.21 -3.14 -1.69
C THR A 233 10.13 -3.59 -2.82
N ASP A 234 11.10 -4.48 -2.58
CA ASP A 234 11.97 -5.03 -3.64
C ASP A 234 11.26 -6.06 -4.53
N GLU A 235 10.20 -6.70 -4.03
CA GLU A 235 9.39 -7.66 -4.79
C GLU A 235 8.41 -6.97 -5.76
N LEU A 236 8.15 -5.66 -5.59
CA LEU A 236 7.31 -4.89 -6.51
C LEU A 236 7.89 -4.91 -7.94
N PRO A 237 7.03 -4.87 -8.98
CA PRO A 237 7.48 -4.99 -10.37
C PRO A 237 8.32 -3.80 -10.87
N GLY A 238 8.68 -3.79 -12.14
CA GLY A 238 9.51 -2.75 -12.76
C GLY A 238 10.98 -3.12 -12.83
N SER A 239 11.84 -2.13 -13.03
CA SER A 239 13.28 -2.34 -13.21
C SER A 239 13.90 -2.98 -11.96
N PRO A 240 14.67 -4.07 -12.11
CA PRO A 240 15.33 -4.73 -10.98
C PRO A 240 16.44 -3.84 -10.40
N ARG A 241 16.85 -4.15 -9.16
CA ARG A 241 18.04 -3.53 -8.58
C ARG A 241 19.29 -3.89 -9.39
N PRO A 242 20.27 -2.99 -9.46
CA PRO A 242 21.57 -3.34 -10.01
C PRO A 242 22.24 -4.45 -9.18
N GLN A 243 22.71 -5.51 -9.83
CA GLN A 243 23.30 -6.70 -9.18
C GLN A 243 24.59 -6.45 -8.38
N TRP A 244 25.12 -5.23 -8.36
CA TRP A 244 26.36 -4.86 -7.67
C TRP A 244 26.13 -4.19 -6.31
N GLU A 245 24.87 -4.12 -5.87
CA GLU A 245 24.45 -3.65 -4.53
C GLU A 245 23.94 -4.79 -3.61
N GLU A 246 24.01 -6.06 -4.05
CA GLU A 246 23.85 -7.26 -3.20
C GLU A 246 25.17 -7.58 -2.46
#